data_AF-A0A6H1C9X4-F1
#
_entry.id   AF-A0A6H1C9X4-F1
#
_cell.length_a   1.000
_cell.length_b   1.000
_cell.length_c   1.000
_cell.angle_alpha   90.00
_cell.angle_beta   90.00
_cell.angle_gamma   90.00
#
_symmetry.space_group_name_H-M   'P 1'
#
loop_
_entity.id
_entity.type
_entity.pdbx_description
1 polymer ?
#
loop_
_entity_poly.entity_id
_entity_poly.type
_entity_poly.pdbx_seq_one_letter_code
_entity_poly.pdbx_strand_id
1 'polypeptide(L)'
;MSIRRAARALLLTGAATVVFASTSCSLNQVPVVPKDPCRTAPAHSGRMDGASETTLEPSGPIQQPTAEGTTRLTSGFGPRWGTEHRGIDLAGPVGTPIYAALDGIVVESGPASGFGNWIVIDSLVNNQPVSTVYGHMYPHGLHVREGQHVTAGEHIADIGNDGQSTGAHLHFEYWNGGRLQGGTAIDPLTKLGGALAASGPFGETVSLSADSSSSVQSRLDCTGFGVAGAGDLAAGVVPPEFEPWVRKAGSLCPGIRPPLLAAQLHAENRFRHGANAPISPAGAMGPAQFMPGTWATWGKDYDGDGNSDPNSVGDAVMAQGHYLCALYDQVERSRAAGQITGDPVELALAAYNAGLGAVRSYRGVPPYVETQNYIATIMAGKARYESPAAAGRLVPNGSRDGAQVVDAARQYLGTPYVWGGGGTSGPSDGGFDCSGLSSYAVHAASGGTVPLPRTSEQQWSIGTEIPLDQAEPGDLVFGSWGPNGPGHVGIYAGSGQMVHVPTTGEAVQEAPIQPGMKARRVM
;
A
#
# COMPACT_ATOMS: atom_id res chain seq x y z
N MET A 1 -77.83 -24.65 -37.74
CA MET A 1 -78.48 -23.58 -36.95
C MET A 1 -77.41 -22.55 -36.64
N SER A 2 -77.55 -21.34 -37.17
CA SER A 2 -76.53 -20.29 -37.21
C SER A 2 -77.05 -19.06 -36.45
N ILE A 3 -76.28 -18.57 -35.47
CA ILE A 3 -76.37 -17.22 -34.87
C ILE A 3 -74.92 -16.86 -34.48
N ARG A 4 -74.16 -16.15 -35.33
CA ARG A 4 -74.04 -14.68 -35.52
C ARG A 4 -73.19 -13.94 -34.46
N ARG A 5 -72.04 -13.43 -34.96
CA ARG A 5 -71.42 -12.09 -34.78
C ARG A 5 -70.86 -11.79 -33.36
N ALA A 6 -69.77 -11.06 -33.14
CA ALA A 6 -68.90 -10.13 -33.88
C ALA A 6 -67.65 -9.94 -32.97
N ALA A 7 -66.54 -9.24 -33.23
CA ALA A 7 -65.91 -8.54 -34.34
C ALA A 7 -64.54 -8.04 -33.79
N ARG A 8 -63.52 -7.94 -34.67
CA ARG A 8 -62.33 -7.04 -34.62
C ARG A 8 -61.32 -7.25 -33.45
N ALA A 9 -60.01 -7.07 -33.57
CA ALA A 9 -59.10 -6.44 -34.54
C ALA A 9 -57.74 -7.17 -34.44
N LEU A 10 -57.11 -7.56 -35.55
CA LEU A 10 -56.07 -6.84 -36.31
C LEU A 10 -54.65 -6.90 -35.69
N LEU A 11 -53.88 -7.84 -36.24
CA LEU A 11 -52.45 -7.83 -36.63
C LEU A 11 -51.42 -7.20 -35.68
N LEU A 12 -50.44 -8.02 -35.29
CA LEU A 12 -49.03 -7.80 -35.68
C LEU A 12 -48.29 -9.13 -35.73
N THR A 13 -47.76 -9.43 -36.91
CA THR A 13 -46.94 -10.58 -37.28
C THR A 13 -45.56 -10.47 -36.66
N GLY A 14 -45.25 -11.32 -35.67
CA GLY A 14 -43.88 -11.61 -35.26
C GLY A 14 -43.28 -12.69 -36.15
N ALA A 15 -42.54 -12.30 -37.19
CA ALA A 15 -41.68 -13.22 -37.93
C ALA A 15 -40.46 -13.54 -37.07
N ALA A 16 -40.33 -14.81 -36.70
CA ALA A 16 -39.15 -15.35 -36.06
C ALA A 16 -38.01 -15.44 -37.09
N THR A 17 -37.02 -14.58 -36.96
CA THR A 17 -35.75 -14.71 -37.68
C THR A 17 -34.74 -15.37 -36.74
N VAL A 18 -34.45 -16.63 -37.01
CA VAL A 18 -33.31 -17.35 -36.44
C VAL A 18 -32.04 -16.68 -36.98
N VAL A 19 -31.29 -16.02 -36.10
CA VAL A 19 -29.93 -15.58 -36.39
C VAL A 19 -28.99 -16.56 -35.70
N PHE A 20 -28.17 -17.22 -36.52
CA PHE A 20 -27.04 -18.01 -36.08
C PHE A 20 -26.06 -17.11 -35.32
N ALA A 21 -25.99 -17.25 -34.00
CA ALA A 21 -24.88 -16.69 -33.23
C ALA A 21 -23.68 -17.63 -33.40
N SER A 22 -22.83 -17.30 -34.37
CA SER A 22 -21.47 -17.79 -34.42
C SER A 22 -20.73 -17.34 -33.16
N THR A 23 -20.01 -18.29 -32.58
CA THR A 23 -19.10 -18.17 -31.46
C THR A 23 -18.21 -16.92 -31.55
N SER A 24 -18.34 -16.04 -30.57
CA SER A 24 -17.25 -15.14 -30.16
C SER A 24 -17.11 -15.28 -28.65
N CYS A 25 -16.17 -16.13 -28.22
CA CYS A 25 -15.58 -16.00 -26.90
C CYS A 25 -15.05 -14.58 -26.78
N SER A 26 -15.72 -13.74 -25.99
CA SER A 26 -15.11 -12.48 -25.56
C SER A 26 -14.03 -12.86 -24.55
N LEU A 27 -12.79 -12.89 -25.02
CA LEU A 27 -11.59 -12.95 -24.20
C LEU A 27 -11.56 -11.68 -23.32
N ASN A 28 -12.14 -11.73 -22.13
CA ASN A 28 -11.82 -10.75 -21.10
C ASN A 28 -10.41 -11.05 -20.59
N GLN A 29 -9.45 -10.38 -21.23
CA GLN A 29 -8.03 -10.43 -20.90
C GLN A 29 -7.78 -9.66 -19.60
N VAL A 30 -7.47 -10.44 -18.56
CA VAL A 30 -6.39 -10.30 -17.55
C VAL A 30 -5.91 -8.88 -17.20
N PRO A 31 -5.93 -8.45 -15.90
CA PRO A 31 -5.25 -7.24 -15.47
C PRO A 31 -3.76 -7.32 -15.78
N VAL A 32 -3.22 -6.27 -16.39
CA VAL A 32 -1.92 -6.29 -17.07
C VAL A 32 -0.73 -6.08 -16.13
N VAL A 33 -0.99 -5.95 -14.82
CA VAL A 33 -0.03 -6.29 -13.76
C VAL A 33 -0.20 -7.79 -13.45
N PRO A 34 0.76 -8.66 -13.83
CA PRO A 34 0.61 -10.11 -13.63
C PRO A 34 0.48 -10.46 -12.13
N LYS A 35 -0.39 -11.43 -11.83
CA LYS A 35 -0.65 -11.95 -10.48
C LYS A 35 0.53 -12.71 -9.83
N ASP A 36 1.68 -12.86 -10.51
CA ASP A 36 2.81 -13.64 -10.00
C ASP A 36 4.12 -13.38 -10.81
N PRO A 37 5.16 -12.71 -10.26
CA PRO A 37 6.46 -12.56 -10.91
C PRO A 37 7.42 -13.76 -10.73
N CYS A 38 6.98 -14.89 -10.17
CA CYS A 38 7.86 -16.01 -9.81
C CYS A 38 7.70 -17.30 -10.65
N ARG A 39 6.88 -17.32 -11.73
CA ARG A 39 6.81 -18.50 -12.60
C ARG A 39 7.90 -18.49 -13.68
N THR A 40 8.89 -19.38 -13.52
CA THR A 40 9.92 -19.63 -14.53
C THR A 40 9.36 -20.36 -15.76
N ALA A 41 9.98 -20.04 -16.89
CA ALA A 41 9.77 -20.59 -18.22
C ALA A 41 9.68 -22.14 -18.27
N PRO A 42 8.87 -22.71 -19.19
CA PRO A 42 8.88 -24.14 -19.42
C PRO A 42 10.09 -24.55 -20.28
N ALA A 43 10.90 -25.47 -19.74
CA ALA A 43 11.70 -26.36 -20.57
C ALA A 43 10.76 -27.41 -21.18
N HIS A 44 10.23 -27.16 -22.38
CA HIS A 44 9.81 -28.22 -23.30
C HIS A 44 9.84 -27.73 -24.75
N SER A 45 10.62 -28.44 -25.56
CA SER A 45 10.67 -28.35 -27.01
C SER A 45 9.28 -28.60 -27.62
N GLY A 46 8.68 -27.59 -28.24
CA GLY A 46 7.42 -27.73 -28.97
C GLY A 46 7.02 -26.42 -29.63
N ARG A 47 7.28 -26.31 -30.93
CA ARG A 47 6.92 -25.18 -31.79
C ARG A 47 5.38 -25.03 -31.83
N MET A 48 4.86 -23.91 -31.34
CA MET A 48 3.52 -23.40 -31.64
C MET A 48 3.61 -21.88 -31.78
N ASP A 49 3.16 -21.38 -32.93
CA ASP A 49 3.24 -20.00 -33.37
C ASP A 49 2.14 -19.12 -32.74
N GLY A 50 2.52 -17.90 -32.32
CA GLY A 50 1.72 -16.66 -32.47
C GLY A 50 0.52 -16.40 -31.54
N ALA A 51 0.77 -15.93 -30.32
CA ALA A 51 -0.12 -14.99 -29.61
C ALA A 51 0.75 -14.08 -28.70
N SER A 52 0.71 -12.77 -28.92
CA SER A 52 1.49 -11.79 -28.15
C SER A 52 0.86 -11.62 -26.76
N GLU A 53 1.56 -12.03 -25.70
CA GLU A 53 1.19 -11.66 -24.33
C GLU A 53 1.39 -10.15 -24.15
N THR A 54 0.36 -9.46 -23.70
CA THR A 54 0.38 -8.02 -23.43
C THR A 54 1.10 -7.81 -22.10
N THR A 55 2.41 -7.54 -22.13
CA THR A 55 3.20 -7.20 -20.94
C THR A 55 3.22 -5.70 -20.73
N LEU A 56 3.03 -5.23 -19.48
CA LEU A 56 3.37 -3.85 -19.13
C LEU A 56 4.88 -3.68 -19.32
N GLU A 57 5.28 -2.74 -20.16
CA GLU A 57 6.68 -2.36 -20.31
C GLU A 57 7.03 -1.30 -19.24
N PRO A 58 8.29 -1.24 -18.78
CA PRO A 58 8.74 -0.18 -17.89
C PRO A 58 8.53 1.20 -18.52
N SER A 59 7.78 2.06 -17.82
CA SER A 59 7.55 3.44 -18.24
C SER A 59 8.84 4.25 -18.15
N GLY A 60 8.98 5.19 -19.08
CA GLY A 60 9.93 6.29 -18.96
C GLY A 60 9.64 7.21 -17.76
N PRO A 61 10.41 8.30 -17.60
CA PRO A 61 10.19 9.28 -16.54
C PRO A 61 8.76 9.80 -16.54
N ILE A 62 8.19 9.98 -15.35
CA ILE A 62 6.86 10.55 -15.20
C ILE A 62 6.80 11.96 -15.82
N GLN A 63 5.75 12.21 -16.58
CA GLN A 63 5.47 13.51 -17.20
C GLN A 63 4.36 14.25 -16.46
N GLN A 64 4.35 15.58 -16.58
CA GLN A 64 3.25 16.39 -16.09
C GLN A 64 1.94 16.00 -16.81
N PRO A 65 0.82 15.81 -16.08
CA PRO A 65 -0.42 15.37 -16.70
C PRO A 65 -1.15 16.49 -17.45
N THR A 66 -0.57 17.69 -17.51
CA THR A 66 -1.08 18.88 -18.20
C THR A 66 0.10 19.70 -18.74
N ALA A 67 -0.11 20.47 -19.80
CA ALA A 67 0.94 21.31 -20.35
C ALA A 67 1.34 22.43 -19.37
N GLU A 68 2.59 22.88 -19.46
CA GLU A 68 3.08 23.98 -18.63
C GLU A 68 2.24 25.25 -18.87
N GLY A 69 1.83 25.91 -17.78
CA GLY A 69 1.05 27.15 -17.84
C GLY A 69 -0.44 26.99 -18.16
N THR A 70 -0.96 25.78 -18.41
CA THR A 70 -2.40 25.57 -18.64
C THR A 70 -3.20 25.33 -17.37
N THR A 71 -2.53 24.96 -16.28
CA THR A 71 -3.17 24.69 -14.99
C THR A 71 -2.38 25.26 -13.82
N ARG A 72 -3.05 25.41 -12.68
CA ARG A 72 -2.45 25.78 -11.40
C ARG A 72 -2.86 24.79 -10.32
N LEU A 73 -1.91 24.34 -9.50
CA LEU A 73 -2.22 23.59 -8.29
C LEU A 73 -3.06 24.44 -7.34
N THR A 74 -4.28 24.00 -7.11
CA THR A 74 -5.23 24.64 -6.19
C THR A 74 -5.38 23.88 -4.89
N SER A 75 -4.98 22.61 -4.86
CA SER A 75 -5.22 21.76 -3.71
C SER A 75 -4.30 20.54 -3.69
N GLY A 76 -3.70 20.23 -2.53
CA GLY A 76 -2.66 19.19 -2.36
C GLY A 76 -3.15 17.88 -1.71
N PHE A 77 -2.30 16.85 -1.74
CA PHE A 77 -2.56 15.56 -1.10
C PHE A 77 -2.68 15.69 0.43
N GLY A 78 -3.59 14.92 1.06
CA GLY A 78 -3.70 14.82 2.51
C GLY A 78 -5.10 15.07 3.09
N PRO A 79 -5.25 15.04 4.42
CA PRO A 79 -6.54 15.19 5.09
C PRO A 79 -7.21 16.55 4.85
N ARG A 80 -8.52 16.54 4.54
CA ARG A 80 -9.37 17.73 4.42
C ARG A 80 -10.73 17.51 5.08
N TRP A 81 -11.07 18.35 6.06
CA TRP A 81 -12.38 18.30 6.75
C TRP A 81 -12.81 16.89 7.18
N GLY A 82 -11.87 16.10 7.70
CA GLY A 82 -12.11 14.71 8.14
C GLY A 82 -12.16 13.66 7.02
N THR A 83 -11.86 14.01 5.77
CA THR A 83 -11.79 13.10 4.61
C THR A 83 -10.41 13.20 3.93
N GLU A 84 -9.78 12.06 3.64
CA GLU A 84 -8.48 12.01 2.97
C GLU A 84 -8.58 12.41 1.49
N HIS A 85 -7.83 13.44 1.07
CA HIS A 85 -7.68 13.80 -0.33
C HIS A 85 -6.51 13.04 -0.96
N ARG A 86 -6.82 12.00 -1.73
CA ARG A 86 -5.85 10.99 -2.23
C ARG A 86 -5.06 11.42 -3.47
N GLY A 87 -5.14 12.69 -3.86
CA GLY A 87 -4.49 13.24 -5.05
C GLY A 87 -4.15 14.73 -4.92
N ILE A 88 -3.93 15.37 -6.06
CA ILE A 88 -3.81 16.83 -6.20
C ILE A 88 -4.86 17.36 -7.18
N ASP A 89 -5.24 18.61 -6.99
CA ASP A 89 -6.19 19.29 -7.86
C ASP A 89 -5.46 20.39 -8.67
N LEU A 90 -5.44 20.21 -10.00
CA LEU A 90 -4.84 21.12 -10.96
C LEU A 90 -5.96 21.87 -11.70
N ALA A 91 -6.29 23.09 -11.24
CA ALA A 91 -7.34 23.90 -11.83
C ALA A 91 -6.94 24.45 -13.20
N GLY A 92 -7.85 24.37 -14.16
CA GLY A 92 -7.69 24.88 -15.52
C GLY A 92 -9.04 24.99 -16.22
N PRO A 93 -9.13 25.71 -17.36
CA PRO A 93 -10.36 25.80 -18.13
C PRO A 93 -10.89 24.42 -18.55
N VAL A 94 -12.21 24.25 -18.60
CA VAL A 94 -12.84 23.08 -19.22
C VAL A 94 -12.33 22.93 -20.65
N GLY A 95 -11.98 21.71 -21.06
CA GLY A 95 -11.38 21.43 -22.37
C GLY A 95 -9.85 21.50 -22.41
N THR A 96 -9.19 21.81 -21.29
CA THR A 96 -7.71 21.75 -21.22
C THR A 96 -7.25 20.30 -21.37
N PRO A 97 -6.31 19.98 -22.29
CA PRO A 97 -5.82 18.62 -22.48
C PRO A 97 -5.18 18.02 -21.23
N ILE A 98 -5.53 16.78 -20.95
CA ILE A 98 -4.94 15.90 -19.93
C ILE A 98 -4.11 14.83 -20.64
N TYR A 99 -2.86 14.67 -20.23
CA TYR A 99 -1.92 13.72 -20.79
C TYR A 99 -1.65 12.55 -19.85
N ALA A 100 -1.39 11.36 -20.41
CA ALA A 100 -0.89 10.23 -19.65
C ALA A 100 0.46 10.60 -19.02
N ALA A 101 0.59 10.39 -17.71
CA ALA A 101 1.78 10.76 -16.95
C ALA A 101 2.87 9.68 -17.07
N LEU A 102 2.46 8.45 -17.39
CA LEU A 102 3.33 7.28 -17.53
C LEU A 102 2.89 6.48 -18.75
N ASP A 103 3.81 5.72 -19.32
CA ASP A 103 3.46 4.65 -20.24
C ASP A 103 2.68 3.59 -19.48
N GLY A 104 1.62 3.06 -20.07
CA GLY A 104 0.81 2.09 -19.35
C GLY A 104 -0.40 1.62 -20.12
N ILE A 105 -1.30 0.96 -19.40
CA ILE A 105 -2.53 0.42 -19.94
C ILE A 105 -3.68 0.99 -19.14
N VAL A 106 -4.68 1.51 -19.85
CA VAL A 106 -5.92 2.00 -19.26
C VAL A 106 -6.68 0.81 -18.70
N VAL A 107 -6.85 0.75 -17.38
CA VAL A 107 -7.56 -0.33 -16.69
C VAL A 107 -8.98 0.04 -16.29
N GLU A 108 -9.28 1.34 -16.25
CA GLU A 108 -10.64 1.86 -16.12
C GLU A 108 -10.75 3.17 -16.92
N SER A 109 -11.87 3.37 -17.62
CA SER A 109 -12.20 4.64 -18.27
C SER A 109 -13.72 4.79 -18.34
N GLY A 110 -14.28 5.76 -17.61
CA GLY A 110 -15.73 5.95 -17.55
C GLY A 110 -16.25 6.44 -16.19
N PRO A 111 -17.55 6.26 -15.91
CA PRO A 111 -18.18 6.80 -14.71
C PRO A 111 -17.63 6.23 -13.40
N ALA A 112 -17.36 7.08 -12.40
CA ALA A 112 -16.90 6.68 -11.08
C ALA A 112 -17.49 7.57 -9.97
N SER A 113 -17.88 6.92 -8.86
CA SER A 113 -18.46 7.61 -7.70
C SER A 113 -17.50 8.65 -7.13
N GLY A 114 -17.96 9.90 -6.98
CA GLY A 114 -17.15 11.04 -6.55
C GLY A 114 -16.43 11.76 -7.69
N PHE A 115 -15.97 11.03 -8.71
CA PHE A 115 -15.15 11.57 -9.80
C PHE A 115 -15.96 12.06 -11.01
N GLY A 116 -17.23 11.70 -11.13
CA GLY A 116 -17.97 11.90 -12.38
C GLY A 116 -17.51 10.85 -13.37
N ASN A 117 -16.48 11.16 -14.15
CA ASN A 117 -15.70 10.16 -14.89
C ASN A 117 -14.23 10.19 -14.48
N TRP A 118 -13.59 9.04 -14.61
CA TRP A 118 -12.17 8.87 -14.34
C TRP A 118 -11.47 8.04 -15.43
N ILE A 119 -10.15 8.10 -15.42
CA ILE A 119 -9.26 7.16 -16.10
C ILE A 119 -8.28 6.63 -15.06
N VAL A 120 -8.04 5.33 -15.06
CA VAL A 120 -6.96 4.69 -14.29
C VAL A 120 -6.00 4.03 -15.28
N ILE A 121 -4.72 4.38 -15.20
CA ILE A 121 -3.67 3.78 -16.00
C ILE A 121 -2.76 2.98 -15.07
N ASP A 122 -2.61 1.68 -15.33
CA ASP A 122 -1.60 0.85 -14.68
C ASP A 122 -0.28 0.92 -15.46
N SER A 123 0.81 1.09 -14.73
CA SER A 123 2.16 1.30 -15.27
C SER A 123 3.20 0.54 -14.45
N LEU A 124 4.41 0.41 -15.01
CA LEU A 124 5.58 -0.05 -14.27
C LEU A 124 6.60 1.07 -14.15
N VAL A 125 6.93 1.49 -12.93
CA VAL A 125 8.01 2.45 -12.68
C VAL A 125 9.09 1.74 -11.89
N ASN A 126 10.32 1.65 -12.43
CA ASN A 126 11.41 0.86 -11.84
C ASN A 126 11.00 -0.59 -11.52
N ASN A 127 10.25 -1.22 -12.42
CA ASN A 127 9.65 -2.56 -12.24
C ASN A 127 8.70 -2.69 -11.03
N GLN A 128 8.21 -1.58 -10.49
CA GLN A 128 7.16 -1.58 -9.46
C GLN A 128 5.82 -1.21 -10.10
N PRO A 129 4.74 -1.95 -9.81
CA PRO A 129 3.41 -1.62 -10.29
C PRO A 129 2.91 -0.35 -9.62
N VAL A 130 2.43 0.58 -10.44
CA VAL A 130 1.82 1.83 -10.00
C VAL A 130 0.56 2.09 -10.82
N SER A 131 -0.36 2.89 -10.29
CA SER A 131 -1.42 3.48 -11.11
C SER A 131 -1.40 4.99 -11.02
N THR A 132 -1.75 5.64 -12.13
CA THR A 132 -2.16 7.05 -12.12
C THR A 132 -3.67 7.14 -12.34
N VAL A 133 -4.31 8.07 -11.62
CA VAL A 133 -5.75 8.31 -11.70
C VAL A 133 -6.00 9.73 -12.16
N TYR A 134 -6.95 9.90 -13.07
CA TYR A 134 -7.35 11.18 -13.64
C TYR A 134 -8.85 11.33 -13.44
N GLY A 135 -9.32 12.44 -12.87
CA GLY A 135 -10.70 12.63 -12.44
C GLY A 135 -11.37 13.91 -12.93
N HIS A 136 -12.71 13.92 -12.83
CA HIS A 136 -13.61 15.05 -13.12
C HIS A 136 -13.83 15.40 -14.59
N MET A 137 -13.47 14.50 -15.50
CA MET A 137 -13.74 14.67 -16.94
C MET A 137 -15.22 14.47 -17.27
N TYR A 138 -15.72 15.17 -18.29
CA TYR A 138 -17.04 14.87 -18.87
C TYR A 138 -16.96 13.64 -19.78
N PRO A 139 -18.08 12.95 -20.04
CA PRO A 139 -18.07 11.77 -20.92
C PRO A 139 -17.54 12.05 -22.34
N HIS A 140 -17.77 13.26 -22.86
CA HIS A 140 -17.29 13.67 -24.19
C HIS A 140 -15.80 14.07 -24.22
N GLY A 141 -15.18 14.23 -23.06
CA GLY A 141 -13.76 14.55 -22.91
C GLY A 141 -12.90 13.34 -22.56
N LEU A 142 -13.41 12.11 -22.68
CA LEU A 142 -12.62 10.88 -22.54
C LEU A 142 -12.16 10.43 -23.94
N HIS A 143 -10.85 10.36 -24.16
CA HIS A 143 -10.26 10.00 -25.47
C HIS A 143 -9.72 8.56 -25.52
N VAL A 144 -9.74 7.86 -24.37
CA VAL A 144 -9.22 6.50 -24.23
C VAL A 144 -10.24 5.57 -23.58
N ARG A 145 -10.04 4.26 -23.76
CA ARG A 145 -10.90 3.19 -23.27
C ARG A 145 -10.11 2.11 -22.55
N GLU A 146 -10.79 1.33 -21.69
CA GLU A 146 -10.21 0.17 -21.03
C GLU A 146 -9.50 -0.78 -22.02
N GLY A 147 -8.32 -1.26 -21.64
CA GLY A 147 -7.43 -2.10 -22.44
C GLY A 147 -6.54 -1.33 -23.43
N GLN A 148 -6.68 -0.01 -23.56
CA GLN A 148 -5.82 0.78 -24.45
C GLN A 148 -4.43 0.99 -23.83
N HIS A 149 -3.38 0.72 -24.62
CA HIS A 149 -2.03 1.17 -24.30
C HIS A 149 -1.90 2.65 -24.58
N VAL A 150 -1.26 3.36 -23.65
CA VAL A 150 -0.97 4.79 -23.77
C VAL A 150 0.51 5.03 -23.49
N THR A 151 1.06 6.03 -24.17
CA THR A 151 2.44 6.50 -23.94
C THR A 151 2.41 7.75 -23.06
N ALA A 152 3.39 7.95 -22.19
CA ALA A 152 3.54 9.18 -21.43
C ALA A 152 3.57 10.40 -22.37
N GLY A 153 2.71 11.39 -22.09
CA GLY A 153 2.48 12.55 -22.96
C GLY A 153 1.36 12.37 -23.99
N GLU A 154 0.73 11.19 -24.09
CA GLU A 154 -0.44 10.99 -24.95
C GLU A 154 -1.66 11.71 -24.40
N HIS A 155 -2.44 12.38 -25.26
CA HIS A 155 -3.65 13.10 -24.87
C HIS A 155 -4.78 12.10 -24.59
N ILE A 156 -5.12 11.93 -23.30
CA ILE A 156 -6.05 10.89 -22.86
C ILE A 156 -7.43 11.41 -22.48
N ALA A 157 -7.54 12.67 -22.10
CA ALA A 157 -8.81 13.30 -21.75
C ALA A 157 -8.73 14.83 -21.75
N ASP A 158 -9.83 15.49 -21.43
CA ASP A 158 -9.91 16.94 -21.22
C ASP A 158 -10.44 17.28 -19.82
N ILE A 159 -9.91 18.34 -19.20
CA ILE A 159 -10.40 18.87 -17.93
C ILE A 159 -11.90 19.13 -18.02
N GLY A 160 -12.65 18.58 -17.07
CA GLY A 160 -14.07 18.81 -16.91
C GLY A 160 -14.40 19.47 -15.57
N ASN A 161 -15.66 19.35 -15.18
CA ASN A 161 -16.15 19.72 -13.86
C ASN A 161 -17.27 18.75 -13.44
N ASP A 162 -17.09 17.47 -13.75
CA ASP A 162 -18.11 16.44 -13.52
C ASP A 162 -17.99 15.80 -12.13
N GLY A 163 -19.04 15.15 -11.65
CA GLY A 163 -19.06 14.51 -10.33
C GLY A 163 -19.06 15.49 -9.16
N GLN A 164 -18.35 15.17 -8.08
CA GLN A 164 -18.26 16.00 -6.86
C GLN A 164 -17.17 17.08 -6.99
N SER A 165 -17.19 17.84 -8.08
CA SER A 165 -16.26 18.94 -8.33
C SER A 165 -16.91 20.30 -8.08
N THR A 166 -16.21 21.21 -7.40
CA THR A 166 -16.68 22.58 -7.10
C THR A 166 -16.21 23.63 -8.11
N GLY A 167 -15.35 23.25 -9.05
CA GLY A 167 -14.84 24.10 -10.13
C GLY A 167 -13.94 23.31 -11.08
N ALA A 168 -13.75 23.77 -12.32
CA ALA A 168 -13.03 23.00 -13.33
C ALA A 168 -11.56 22.72 -12.95
N HIS A 169 -11.20 21.44 -12.85
CA HIS A 169 -9.85 20.98 -12.52
C HIS A 169 -9.63 19.52 -12.96
N LEU A 170 -8.36 19.13 -13.07
CA LEU A 170 -7.94 17.74 -13.06
C LEU A 170 -7.69 17.32 -11.61
N HIS A 171 -8.34 16.26 -11.14
CA HIS A 171 -7.91 15.52 -9.95
C HIS A 171 -6.95 14.41 -10.37
N PHE A 172 -5.71 14.46 -9.88
CA PHE A 172 -4.65 13.54 -10.23
C PHE A 172 -4.16 12.76 -9.01
N GLU A 173 -4.20 11.43 -9.05
CA GLU A 173 -3.67 10.56 -7.99
C GLU A 173 -2.49 9.73 -8.51
N TYR A 174 -1.58 9.37 -7.61
CA TYR A 174 -0.52 8.41 -7.85
C TYR A 174 -0.58 7.30 -6.79
N TRP A 175 -0.59 6.05 -7.23
CA TRP A 175 -0.77 4.90 -6.36
C TRP A 175 0.38 3.92 -6.51
N ASN A 176 1.04 3.59 -5.41
CA ASN A 176 1.94 2.44 -5.37
C ASN A 176 1.13 1.16 -5.24
N GLY A 177 1.44 0.12 -6.01
CA GLY A 177 0.79 -1.19 -5.92
C GLY A 177 -0.56 -1.28 -6.64
N GLY A 178 -1.02 -0.20 -7.27
CA GLY A 178 -2.19 -0.18 -8.14
C GLY A 178 -3.48 0.31 -7.46
N ARG A 179 -4.22 1.22 -8.09
CA ARG A 179 -5.43 1.87 -7.54
C ARG A 179 -6.57 0.89 -7.29
N LEU A 180 -6.73 -0.09 -8.16
CA LEU A 180 -7.82 -1.08 -8.12
C LEU A 180 -7.39 -2.36 -7.39
N GLN A 181 -6.10 -2.45 -7.09
CA GLN A 181 -5.44 -3.58 -6.46
C GLN A 181 -5.20 -3.34 -4.96
N GLY A 182 -5.78 -2.28 -4.39
CA GLY A 182 -5.67 -1.94 -2.97
C GLY A 182 -4.33 -1.29 -2.61
N GLY A 183 -3.66 -0.68 -3.59
CA GLY A 183 -2.43 0.08 -3.41
C GLY A 183 -2.58 1.28 -2.48
N THR A 184 -1.51 2.04 -2.29
CA THR A 184 -1.50 3.23 -1.43
C THR A 184 -1.35 4.48 -2.26
N ALA A 185 -2.27 5.43 -2.08
CA ALA A 185 -2.15 6.77 -2.61
C ALA A 185 -0.96 7.48 -1.94
N ILE A 186 -0.11 8.10 -2.74
CA ILE A 186 0.99 8.93 -2.24
C ILE A 186 0.87 10.30 -2.88
N ASP A 187 1.45 11.32 -2.23
CA ASP A 187 1.45 12.68 -2.77
C ASP A 187 2.07 12.71 -4.18
N PRO A 188 1.27 12.97 -5.23
CA PRO A 188 1.75 13.01 -6.61
C PRO A 188 2.85 14.04 -6.86
N LEU A 189 2.93 15.11 -6.06
CA LEU A 189 3.97 16.14 -6.18
C LEU A 189 5.36 15.58 -5.86
N THR A 190 5.44 14.50 -5.07
CA THR A 190 6.72 13.80 -4.81
C THR A 190 7.23 13.05 -6.04
N LYS A 191 6.36 12.76 -7.01
CA LYS A 191 6.67 12.02 -8.23
C LYS A 191 6.87 12.92 -9.43
N LEU A 192 6.01 13.93 -9.60
CA LEU A 192 6.01 14.84 -10.75
C LEU A 192 7.24 15.76 -10.85
N GLY A 193 8.17 15.68 -9.88
CA GLY A 193 9.27 16.62 -9.73
C GLY A 193 8.75 18.02 -9.39
N GLY A 194 9.57 18.85 -8.76
CA GLY A 194 9.19 20.21 -8.33
C GLY A 194 8.88 21.21 -9.46
N ALA A 195 8.34 20.78 -10.60
CA ALA A 195 7.99 21.62 -11.75
C ALA A 195 6.63 22.33 -11.61
N LEU A 196 6.23 22.70 -10.39
CA LEU A 196 5.34 23.84 -10.15
C LEU A 196 6.07 25.00 -9.45
N ALA A 197 7.38 24.88 -9.27
CA ALA A 197 8.24 25.93 -8.73
C ALA A 197 9.58 25.96 -9.47
N ALA A 198 9.59 26.42 -10.73
CA ALA A 198 10.67 27.23 -11.33
C ALA A 198 10.49 27.33 -12.86
N SER A 199 10.06 28.49 -13.32
CA SER A 199 10.40 29.00 -14.64
C SER A 199 11.90 29.38 -14.65
N GLY A 200 12.73 28.69 -15.44
CA GLY A 200 14.13 29.08 -15.66
C GLY A 200 14.94 27.98 -16.38
N PRO A 201 15.73 28.32 -17.42
CA PRO A 201 16.12 27.39 -18.47
C PRO A 201 17.33 26.56 -18.06
N PHE A 202 17.41 25.31 -18.52
CA PHE A 202 18.59 24.69 -19.15
C PHE A 202 18.22 23.24 -19.44
N GLY A 203 17.94 22.96 -20.71
CA GLY A 203 17.76 21.60 -21.21
C GLY A 203 19.10 20.94 -21.46
N GLU A 204 19.18 19.64 -21.21
CA GLU A 204 20.00 18.75 -22.01
C GLU A 204 19.48 17.31 -21.90
N THR A 205 19.07 16.76 -23.03
CA THR A 205 18.73 15.35 -23.22
C THR A 205 20.01 14.58 -23.52
N VAL A 206 20.24 13.46 -22.83
CA VAL A 206 21.28 12.49 -23.21
C VAL A 206 20.65 11.13 -23.43
N SER A 207 20.73 10.66 -24.66
CA SER A 207 20.32 9.33 -25.11
C SER A 207 21.40 8.31 -24.76
N LEU A 208 21.03 7.14 -24.22
CA LEU A 208 21.93 6.02 -24.02
C LEU A 208 21.55 4.87 -24.95
N SER A 209 22.43 4.63 -25.91
CA SER A 209 22.47 3.42 -26.74
C SER A 209 22.93 2.21 -25.92
N ALA A 210 22.19 1.13 -26.02
CA ALA A 210 22.55 -0.18 -25.49
C ALA A 210 23.77 -0.76 -26.22
N ASP A 211 24.69 -1.37 -25.47
CA ASP A 211 25.36 -2.57 -25.96
C ASP A 211 25.73 -3.51 -24.81
N SER A 212 25.96 -4.76 -25.19
CA SER A 212 25.59 -5.96 -24.48
C SER A 212 26.80 -6.82 -24.04
N SER A 213 26.50 -7.79 -23.18
CA SER A 213 27.30 -8.97 -22.80
C SER A 213 28.23 -8.86 -21.56
N SER A 214 27.82 -9.53 -20.48
CA SER A 214 28.53 -10.71 -19.98
C SER A 214 27.76 -11.36 -18.83
N SER A 215 27.58 -12.67 -18.96
CA SER A 215 26.82 -13.56 -18.11
C SER A 215 27.55 -13.86 -16.79
N VAL A 216 26.95 -13.47 -15.67
CA VAL A 216 27.16 -14.13 -14.37
C VAL A 216 25.79 -14.55 -13.86
N GLN A 217 25.53 -15.85 -13.87
CA GLN A 217 24.34 -16.46 -13.25
C GLN A 217 24.43 -16.27 -11.72
N SER A 218 23.91 -15.16 -11.23
CA SER A 218 23.41 -15.07 -9.86
C SER A 218 21.98 -15.61 -9.86
N ARG A 219 21.72 -16.68 -9.11
CA ARG A 219 20.36 -17.13 -8.84
C ARG A 219 19.62 -15.96 -8.17
N LEU A 220 18.52 -15.55 -8.76
CA LEU A 220 17.64 -14.52 -8.23
C LEU A 220 17.14 -14.98 -6.86
N ASP A 221 17.48 -14.23 -5.83
CA ASP A 221 16.99 -14.39 -4.47
C ASP A 221 15.60 -13.74 -4.39
N CYS A 222 14.57 -14.55 -4.20
CA CYS A 222 13.17 -14.14 -4.13
C CYS A 222 12.68 -13.96 -2.68
N THR A 223 13.54 -13.58 -1.75
CA THR A 223 13.09 -13.14 -0.42
C THR A 223 12.44 -11.74 -0.50
N GLY A 224 11.26 -11.54 0.08
CA GLY A 224 10.94 -10.20 0.61
C GLY A 224 9.52 -9.64 0.51
N PHE A 225 8.51 -10.40 0.11
CA PHE A 225 7.14 -10.16 0.55
C PHE A 225 7.02 -10.22 2.07
N GLY A 226 7.10 -9.14 2.90
CA GLY A 226 6.72 -9.07 4.34
C GLY A 226 6.51 -7.68 4.91
N VAL A 227 5.31 -7.35 5.44
CA VAL A 227 5.15 -6.07 6.17
C VAL A 227 6.04 -6.13 7.41
N ALA A 228 7.03 -5.23 7.48
CA ALA A 228 7.86 -5.02 8.65
C ALA A 228 7.03 -4.28 9.72
N GLY A 229 7.01 -4.80 10.96
CA GLY A 229 6.85 -3.94 12.13
C GLY A 229 5.63 -4.13 13.05
N ALA A 230 4.69 -5.04 12.78
CA ALA A 230 3.54 -5.22 13.68
C ALA A 230 3.69 -6.37 14.70
N GLY A 231 4.59 -7.33 14.46
CA GLY A 231 4.76 -8.53 15.31
C GLY A 231 6.15 -8.75 15.90
N ASP A 232 7.12 -7.90 15.57
CA ASP A 232 8.51 -8.02 16.01
C ASP A 232 8.86 -7.19 17.24
N LEU A 233 8.07 -6.18 17.59
CA LEU A 233 8.23 -5.48 18.86
C LEU A 233 7.63 -6.30 20.01
N ALA A 234 8.44 -6.68 20.99
CA ALA A 234 7.99 -7.38 22.18
C ALA A 234 6.91 -6.56 22.93
N ALA A 235 5.91 -7.23 23.47
CA ALA A 235 4.88 -6.57 24.27
C ALA A 235 5.46 -6.07 25.60
N GLY A 236 5.12 -4.84 26.00
CA GLY A 236 5.44 -4.30 27.33
C GLY A 236 6.92 -3.94 27.57
N VAL A 237 7.78 -3.98 26.55
CA VAL A 237 9.19 -3.58 26.66
C VAL A 237 9.44 -2.13 26.21
N VAL A 238 8.49 -1.53 25.51
CA VAL A 238 8.45 -0.10 25.15
C VAL A 238 7.40 0.60 26.04
N PRO A 239 7.61 1.85 26.47
CA PRO A 239 6.58 2.58 27.21
C PRO A 239 5.28 2.67 26.38
N PRO A 240 4.10 2.47 27.01
CA PRO A 240 2.82 2.34 26.28
C PRO A 240 2.51 3.50 25.32
N GLU A 241 2.89 4.73 25.69
CA GLU A 241 2.69 5.93 24.89
C GLU A 241 3.58 5.98 23.64
N PHE A 242 4.71 5.29 23.62
CA PHE A 242 5.61 5.18 22.46
C PHE A 242 5.25 4.02 21.55
N GLU A 243 4.76 2.92 22.11
CA GLU A 243 4.53 1.67 21.38
C GLU A 243 3.74 1.81 20.06
N PRO A 244 2.57 2.49 20.00
CA PRO A 244 1.83 2.63 18.75
C PRO A 244 2.63 3.40 17.69
N TRP A 245 3.37 4.43 18.10
CA TRP A 245 4.20 5.24 17.22
C TRP A 245 5.44 4.52 16.74
N VAL A 246 6.09 3.74 17.60
CA VAL A 246 7.27 2.94 17.25
C VAL A 246 6.90 1.85 16.24
N ARG A 247 5.74 1.20 16.43
CA ARG A 247 5.19 0.23 15.46
C ARG A 247 4.86 0.91 14.13
N LYS A 248 4.20 2.08 14.17
CA LYS A 248 3.85 2.88 12.99
C LYS A 248 5.09 3.35 12.21
N ALA A 249 6.05 3.97 12.89
CA ALA A 249 7.30 4.44 12.31
C ALA A 249 8.19 3.30 11.78
N GLY A 250 8.23 2.16 12.47
CA GLY A 250 8.98 0.97 12.06
C GLY A 250 8.39 0.22 10.86
N SER A 251 7.24 0.67 10.35
CA SER A 251 6.62 0.15 9.13
C SER A 251 6.93 0.98 7.88
N LEU A 252 7.64 2.12 8.03
CA LEU A 252 7.87 3.08 6.95
C LEU A 252 8.82 2.58 5.86
N CYS A 253 9.80 1.72 6.20
CA CYS A 253 10.72 1.14 5.21
C CYS A 253 11.37 -0.17 5.70
N PRO A 254 11.88 -1.02 4.78
CA PRO A 254 12.31 -2.39 5.11
C PRO A 254 13.47 -2.50 6.11
N GLY A 255 14.42 -1.56 6.06
CA GLY A 255 15.63 -1.59 6.90
C GLY A 255 15.42 -1.09 8.32
N ILE A 256 14.35 -0.32 8.58
CA ILE A 256 14.14 0.41 9.83
C ILE A 256 12.93 -0.18 10.55
N ARG A 257 13.18 -1.22 11.35
CA ARG A 257 12.15 -1.99 12.05
C ARG A 257 11.84 -1.41 13.45
N PRO A 258 10.67 -1.67 14.04
CA PRO A 258 10.31 -1.11 15.36
C PRO A 258 11.30 -1.45 16.48
N PRO A 259 11.87 -2.67 16.60
CA PRO A 259 12.89 -2.94 17.60
C PRO A 259 14.15 -2.07 17.45
N LEU A 260 14.51 -1.70 16.21
CA LEU A 260 15.63 -0.80 15.94
C LEU A 260 15.32 0.62 16.41
N LEU A 261 14.13 1.14 16.07
CA LEU A 261 13.68 2.45 16.53
C LEU A 261 13.56 2.52 18.06
N ALA A 262 13.03 1.47 18.69
CA ALA A 262 12.96 1.38 20.14
C ALA A 262 14.35 1.39 20.79
N ALA A 263 15.30 0.63 20.24
CA ALA A 263 16.68 0.64 20.70
C ALA A 263 17.36 2.01 20.51
N GLN A 264 17.07 2.69 19.40
CA GLN A 264 17.58 4.03 19.14
C GLN A 264 16.99 5.06 20.11
N LEU A 265 15.66 5.12 20.29
CA LEU A 265 15.01 5.99 21.29
C LEU A 265 15.54 5.73 22.71
N HIS A 266 15.86 4.48 23.03
CA HIS A 266 16.51 4.15 24.29
C HIS A 266 17.92 4.73 24.39
N ALA A 267 18.72 4.59 23.32
CA ALA A 267 20.10 5.09 23.26
C ALA A 267 20.16 6.63 23.28
N GLU A 268 19.23 7.31 22.61
CA GLU A 268 19.18 8.77 22.52
C GLU A 268 18.99 9.42 23.89
N ASN A 269 17.93 9.05 24.61
CA ASN A 269 17.71 9.61 25.94
C ASN A 269 16.91 8.73 26.91
N ARG A 270 16.67 7.45 26.58
CA ARG A 270 15.87 6.49 27.36
C ARG A 270 14.36 6.79 27.37
N PHE A 271 13.78 7.10 26.21
CA PHE A 271 12.33 7.41 26.05
C PHE A 271 11.84 8.64 26.85
N ARG A 272 12.74 9.55 27.23
CA ARG A 272 12.36 10.77 27.95
C ARG A 272 11.79 11.80 26.98
N HIS A 273 10.60 12.32 27.29
CA HIS A 273 9.85 13.25 26.44
C HIS A 273 9.18 14.34 27.30
N GLY A 274 8.46 15.27 26.65
CA GLY A 274 7.83 16.41 27.29
C GLY A 274 8.80 17.49 27.80
N ALA A 275 8.27 18.45 28.56
CA ALA A 275 9.00 19.66 28.97
C ALA A 275 10.28 19.43 29.79
N ASN A 276 10.43 18.24 30.39
CA ASN A 276 11.58 17.87 31.22
C ASN A 276 12.55 16.93 30.49
N ALA A 277 12.34 16.68 29.19
CA ALA A 277 13.26 15.91 28.38
C ALA A 277 14.64 16.61 28.36
N PRO A 278 15.74 15.85 28.49
CA PRO A 278 17.08 16.44 28.46
C PRO A 278 17.35 17.02 27.06
N ILE A 279 17.91 18.23 27.06
CA ILE A 279 18.46 18.85 25.85
C ILE A 279 19.96 18.58 25.85
N SER A 280 20.51 18.06 24.75
CA SER A 280 21.95 17.81 24.65
C SER A 280 22.74 19.13 24.69
N PRO A 281 24.04 19.11 24.99
CA PRO A 281 24.88 20.31 24.89
C PRO A 281 24.88 20.95 23.48
N ALA A 282 24.60 20.16 22.45
CA ALA A 282 24.47 20.63 21.06
C ALA A 282 23.07 21.19 20.74
N GLY A 283 22.12 21.10 21.67
CA GLY A 283 20.74 21.58 21.48
C GLY A 283 19.78 20.54 20.92
N ALA A 284 20.12 19.24 20.99
CA ALA A 284 19.23 18.17 20.54
C ALA A 284 18.05 17.99 21.52
N MET A 285 16.82 17.93 21.00
CA MET A 285 15.59 17.94 21.81
C MET A 285 14.75 16.68 21.61
N GLY A 286 13.90 16.38 22.59
CA GLY A 286 12.93 15.30 22.48
C GLY A 286 13.49 13.88 22.67
N PRO A 287 12.62 12.87 22.62
CA PRO A 287 13.00 11.46 22.81
C PRO A 287 13.91 10.92 21.70
N ALA A 288 13.84 11.50 20.49
CA ALA A 288 14.70 11.15 19.36
C ALA A 288 15.94 12.06 19.20
N GLN A 289 16.16 12.99 20.15
CA GLN A 289 17.28 13.95 20.17
C GLN A 289 17.49 14.65 18.81
N PHE A 290 16.43 15.28 18.31
CA PHE A 290 16.52 16.04 17.07
C PHE A 290 17.26 17.35 17.26
N MET A 291 18.27 17.59 16.42
CA MET A 291 18.85 18.92 16.25
C MET A 291 17.83 19.88 15.62
N PRO A 292 17.82 21.19 15.96
CA PRO A 292 16.85 22.15 15.43
C PRO A 292 16.77 22.18 13.89
N GLY A 293 17.91 22.09 13.21
CA GLY A 293 17.94 22.07 11.74
C GLY A 293 17.32 20.81 11.12
N THR A 294 17.52 19.66 11.76
CA THR A 294 16.90 18.40 11.34
C THR A 294 15.39 18.43 11.62
N TRP A 295 14.98 18.94 12.79
CA TRP A 295 13.56 19.11 13.14
C TRP A 295 12.83 20.01 12.13
N ALA A 296 13.44 21.12 11.71
CA ALA A 296 12.86 22.01 10.71
C ALA A 296 12.57 21.32 9.36
N THR A 297 13.21 20.17 9.08
CA THR A 297 13.01 19.41 7.84
C THR A 297 12.03 18.23 8.02
N TRP A 298 12.15 17.51 9.15
CA TRP A 298 11.47 16.23 9.36
C TRP A 298 10.32 16.30 10.37
N GLY A 299 10.34 17.29 11.26
CA GLY A 299 9.32 17.55 12.26
C GLY A 299 8.03 18.04 11.61
N LYS A 300 6.94 17.34 11.90
CA LYS A 300 5.58 17.67 11.50
C LYS A 300 4.66 17.28 12.65
N ASP A 301 3.47 17.83 12.64
CA ASP A 301 2.36 17.39 13.49
C ASP A 301 1.84 16.05 12.98
N TYR A 302 2.41 14.96 13.49
CA TYR A 302 2.10 13.58 13.12
C TYR A 302 1.02 12.96 14.03
N ASP A 303 0.83 13.50 15.23
CA ASP A 303 -0.25 13.08 16.14
C ASP A 303 -1.55 13.88 16.00
N GLY A 304 -1.53 14.97 15.23
CA GLY A 304 -2.70 15.74 14.85
C GLY A 304 -3.20 16.68 15.94
N ASP A 305 -2.36 17.04 16.90
CA ASP A 305 -2.71 17.92 18.01
C ASP A 305 -2.65 19.42 17.66
N GLY A 306 -2.18 19.75 16.44
CA GLY A 306 -2.05 21.10 15.91
C GLY A 306 -0.68 21.74 16.17
N ASN A 307 0.29 21.02 16.74
CA ASN A 307 1.58 21.56 17.13
C ASN A 307 2.76 20.61 16.86
N SER A 308 3.62 20.94 15.89
CA SER A 308 4.88 20.21 15.64
C SER A 308 5.90 20.41 16.77
N ASP A 309 5.94 19.48 17.73
CA ASP A 309 6.79 19.55 18.93
C ASP A 309 7.81 18.40 18.99
N PRO A 310 9.13 18.69 19.02
CA PRO A 310 10.15 17.64 19.20
C PRO A 310 10.00 16.88 20.52
N ASN A 311 9.28 17.42 21.51
CA ASN A 311 9.03 16.75 22.79
C ASN A 311 7.72 15.94 22.80
N SER A 312 6.88 16.03 21.77
CA SER A 312 5.75 15.11 21.61
C SER A 312 6.25 13.73 21.19
N VAL A 313 5.64 12.69 21.75
CA VAL A 313 5.99 11.30 21.43
C VAL A 313 5.63 10.98 19.98
N GLY A 314 4.43 11.35 19.53
CA GLY A 314 3.97 11.02 18.19
C GLY A 314 4.80 11.70 17.11
N ASP A 315 5.01 13.01 17.26
CA ASP A 315 5.81 13.78 16.33
C ASP A 315 7.26 13.31 16.26
N ALA A 316 7.91 13.14 17.41
CA ALA A 316 9.31 12.78 17.46
C ALA A 316 9.57 11.37 16.89
N VAL A 317 8.72 10.40 17.21
CA VAL A 317 8.92 9.01 16.75
C VAL A 317 8.63 8.87 15.25
N MET A 318 7.59 9.54 14.74
CA MET A 318 7.30 9.53 13.30
C MET A 318 8.35 10.31 12.50
N ALA A 319 8.80 11.47 12.98
CA ALA A 319 9.90 12.21 12.38
C ALA A 319 11.18 11.36 12.34
N GLN A 320 11.48 10.61 13.41
CA GLN A 320 12.63 9.71 13.48
C GLN A 320 12.55 8.61 12.42
N GLY A 321 11.39 7.94 12.31
CA GLY A 321 11.17 6.91 11.30
C GLY A 321 11.36 7.44 9.87
N HIS A 322 10.74 8.58 9.54
CA HIS A 322 10.89 9.19 8.21
C HIS A 322 12.32 9.62 7.92
N TYR A 323 13.00 10.26 8.88
CA TYR A 323 14.38 10.70 8.69
C TYR A 323 15.32 9.51 8.51
N LEU A 324 15.21 8.49 9.35
CA LEU A 324 16.08 7.33 9.29
C LEU A 324 15.83 6.49 8.02
N CYS A 325 14.58 6.38 7.55
CA CYS A 325 14.27 5.77 6.25
C CYS A 325 14.88 6.57 5.09
N ALA A 326 14.84 7.89 5.13
CA ALA A 326 15.46 8.71 4.08
C ALA A 326 17.00 8.62 4.09
N LEU A 327 17.62 8.43 5.25
CA LEU A 327 19.04 8.14 5.36
C LEU A 327 19.37 6.76 4.79
N TYR A 328 18.57 5.75 5.14
CA TYR A 328 18.70 4.39 4.63
C TYR A 328 18.65 4.35 3.09
N ASP A 329 17.66 5.02 2.48
CA ASP A 329 17.53 5.09 1.01
C ASP A 329 18.70 5.83 0.34
N GLN A 330 19.27 6.84 1.00
CA GLN A 330 20.44 7.55 0.48
C GLN A 330 21.71 6.70 0.57
N VAL A 331 21.85 5.94 1.66
CA VAL A 331 22.92 4.98 1.86
C VAL A 331 22.85 3.89 0.79
N GLU A 332 21.69 3.28 0.59
CA GLU A 332 21.49 2.23 -0.42
C GLU A 332 21.84 2.71 -1.83
N ARG A 333 21.41 3.92 -2.21
CA ARG A 333 21.80 4.53 -3.48
C ARG A 333 23.31 4.74 -3.60
N SER A 334 23.97 5.24 -2.56
CA SER A 334 25.42 5.42 -2.56
C SER A 334 26.18 4.07 -2.57
N ARG A 335 25.64 3.02 -1.95
CA ARG A 335 26.19 1.65 -2.01
C ARG A 335 26.06 1.07 -3.42
N ALA A 336 24.88 1.17 -4.02
CA ALA A 336 24.62 0.71 -5.38
C ALA A 336 25.53 1.42 -6.41
N ALA A 337 25.84 2.70 -6.19
CA ALA A 337 26.79 3.46 -6.98
C ALA A 337 28.28 3.18 -6.68
N GLY A 338 28.60 2.24 -5.77
CA GLY A 338 29.97 1.93 -5.37
C GLY A 338 30.70 3.07 -4.64
N GLN A 339 29.97 4.05 -4.11
CA GLN A 339 30.52 5.23 -3.46
C GLN A 339 30.85 4.98 -1.98
N ILE A 340 30.07 4.13 -1.31
CA ILE A 340 30.26 3.75 0.10
C ILE A 340 30.12 2.23 0.26
N THR A 341 30.67 1.68 1.34
CA THR A 341 30.62 0.25 1.67
C THR A 341 30.24 0.04 3.14
N GLY A 342 29.61 -1.10 3.46
CA GLY A 342 29.14 -1.44 4.82
C GLY A 342 27.71 -1.96 4.83
N ASP A 343 27.19 -2.25 6.03
CA ASP A 343 25.79 -2.61 6.27
C ASP A 343 24.90 -1.35 6.19
N PRO A 344 23.77 -1.38 5.46
CA PRO A 344 22.98 -0.17 5.24
C PRO A 344 22.24 0.34 6.48
N VAL A 345 21.90 -0.53 7.44
CA VAL A 345 21.29 -0.12 8.71
C VAL A 345 22.33 0.58 9.57
N GLU A 346 23.52 -0.01 9.71
CA GLU A 346 24.64 0.60 10.45
C GLU A 346 25.05 1.96 9.84
N LEU A 347 25.10 2.05 8.51
CA LEU A 347 25.40 3.30 7.81
C LEU A 347 24.30 4.36 7.97
N ALA A 348 23.03 3.96 8.03
CA ALA A 348 21.93 4.88 8.31
C ALA A 348 21.98 5.41 9.76
N LEU A 349 22.29 4.56 10.74
CA LEU A 349 22.55 4.98 12.12
C LEU A 349 23.78 5.88 12.23
N ALA A 350 24.85 5.57 11.49
CA ALA A 350 26.03 6.42 11.39
C ALA A 350 25.67 7.80 10.82
N ALA A 351 24.85 7.84 9.78
CA ALA A 351 24.40 9.07 9.16
C ALA A 351 23.45 9.86 10.07
N TYR A 352 22.69 9.20 10.94
CA TYR A 352 21.84 9.84 11.94
C TYR A 352 22.69 10.56 13.01
N ASN A 353 23.73 9.90 13.53
CA ASN A 353 24.59 10.43 14.59
C ASN A 353 25.66 11.42 14.07
N ALA A 354 26.35 11.10 12.97
CA ALA A 354 27.50 11.86 12.44
C ALA A 354 27.19 12.67 11.17
N GLY A 355 25.99 12.51 10.60
CA GLY A 355 25.60 13.10 9.33
C GLY A 355 26.03 12.27 8.12
N LEU A 356 25.17 12.23 7.10
CA LEU A 356 25.43 11.51 5.84
C LEU A 356 26.70 11.99 5.11
N GLY A 357 27.08 13.27 5.27
CA GLY A 357 28.31 13.82 4.72
C GLY A 357 29.56 13.14 5.27
N ALA A 358 29.59 12.81 6.56
CA ALA A 358 30.69 12.07 7.17
C ALA A 358 30.76 10.64 6.62
N VAL A 359 29.61 9.95 6.54
CA VAL A 359 29.52 8.60 5.97
C VAL A 359 30.05 8.55 4.53
N ARG A 360 29.70 9.54 3.71
CA ARG A 360 30.21 9.66 2.33
C ARG A 360 31.71 9.96 2.28
N SER A 361 32.19 10.86 3.13
CA SER A 361 33.61 11.27 3.16
C SER A 361 34.53 10.11 3.54
N TYR A 362 34.10 9.27 4.49
CA TYR A 362 34.84 8.07 4.91
C TYR A 362 34.48 6.81 4.12
N ARG A 363 33.58 6.91 3.13
CA ARG A 363 33.09 5.79 2.31
C ARG A 363 32.53 4.60 3.11
N GLY A 364 31.98 4.88 4.29
CA GLY A 364 31.55 3.89 5.27
C GLY A 364 31.29 4.54 6.63
N VAL A 365 31.27 3.74 7.70
CA VAL A 365 31.14 4.27 9.07
C VAL A 365 32.35 5.15 9.41
N PRO A 366 32.17 6.42 9.80
CA PRO A 366 33.29 7.30 10.13
C PRO A 366 34.03 6.79 11.37
N PRO A 367 35.36 7.01 11.48
CA PRO A 367 36.19 6.56 12.61
C PRO A 367 36.00 7.43 13.85
N TYR A 368 34.76 7.83 14.14
CA TYR A 368 34.39 8.56 15.35
C TYR A 368 33.98 7.55 16.41
N VAL A 369 34.71 7.53 17.53
CA VAL A 369 34.45 6.59 18.64
C VAL A 369 33.00 6.69 19.13
N GLU A 370 32.46 7.91 19.17
CA GLU A 370 31.06 8.16 19.53
C GLU A 370 30.09 7.43 18.58
N THR A 371 30.25 7.60 17.27
CA THR A 371 29.39 6.99 16.24
C THR A 371 29.49 5.47 16.22
N GLN A 372 30.69 4.92 16.37
CA GLN A 372 30.89 3.47 16.45
C GLN A 372 30.21 2.88 17.68
N ASN A 373 30.34 3.54 18.84
CA ASN A 373 29.68 3.13 20.07
C ASN A 373 28.15 3.27 19.97
N TYR A 374 27.67 4.32 19.32
CA TYR A 374 26.25 4.56 19.06
C TYR A 374 25.62 3.40 18.27
N ILE A 375 26.23 3.02 17.15
CA ILE A 375 25.79 1.89 16.32
C ILE A 375 25.81 0.59 17.13
N ALA A 376 26.93 0.29 17.80
CA ALA A 376 27.08 -0.94 18.58
C ALA A 376 26.02 -1.03 19.69
N THR A 377 25.73 0.08 20.38
CA THR A 377 24.72 0.14 21.44
C THR A 377 23.32 -0.16 20.91
N ILE A 378 22.95 0.42 19.77
CA ILE A 378 21.61 0.24 19.18
C ILE A 378 21.47 -1.17 18.62
N MET A 379 22.46 -1.66 17.89
CA MET A 379 22.41 -3.00 17.28
C MET A 379 22.35 -4.10 18.34
N ALA A 380 23.11 -3.97 19.44
CA ALA A 380 23.01 -4.88 20.58
C ALA A 380 21.70 -4.71 21.36
N GLY A 381 21.24 -3.46 21.52
CA GLY A 381 20.01 -3.13 22.24
C GLY A 381 18.74 -3.60 21.54
N LYS A 382 18.76 -3.73 20.20
CA LYS A 382 17.64 -4.17 19.37
C LYS A 382 16.99 -5.46 19.88
N ALA A 383 17.81 -6.44 20.28
CA ALA A 383 17.35 -7.75 20.76
C ALA A 383 16.45 -7.66 22.01
N ARG A 384 16.61 -6.62 22.84
CA ARG A 384 15.74 -6.38 24.01
C ARG A 384 14.31 -6.05 23.62
N TYR A 385 14.14 -5.45 22.44
CA TYR A 385 12.87 -4.98 21.93
C TYR A 385 12.24 -5.97 20.94
N GLU A 386 12.94 -7.05 20.60
CA GLU A 386 12.41 -8.09 19.73
C GLU A 386 11.46 -9.04 20.47
N SER A 387 10.32 -9.36 19.87
CA SER A 387 9.40 -10.38 20.37
C SER A 387 10.01 -11.78 20.20
N PRO A 388 10.07 -12.61 21.26
CA PRO A 388 10.57 -13.99 21.16
C PRO A 388 9.75 -14.89 20.23
N ALA A 389 8.49 -14.52 19.99
CA ALA A 389 7.58 -15.20 19.06
C ALA A 389 7.66 -14.64 17.63
N ALA A 390 8.48 -13.60 17.39
CA ALA A 390 8.69 -13.06 16.07
C ALA A 390 9.53 -14.02 15.22
N ALA A 391 8.85 -14.91 14.50
CA ALA A 391 9.47 -15.75 13.47
C ALA A 391 9.76 -14.97 12.16
N GLY A 392 9.54 -13.65 12.13
CA GLY A 392 9.38 -12.90 10.89
C GLY A 392 8.01 -13.15 10.25
N ARG A 393 7.76 -12.54 9.07
CA ARG A 393 6.49 -12.66 8.34
C ARG A 393 6.17 -14.14 8.07
N LEU A 394 4.89 -14.53 8.20
CA LEU A 394 4.42 -15.79 7.59
C LEU A 394 4.81 -15.80 6.10
N VAL A 395 5.62 -16.77 5.70
CA VAL A 395 5.98 -17.01 4.31
C VAL A 395 5.03 -18.09 3.78
N PRO A 396 4.13 -17.75 2.84
CA PRO A 396 3.23 -18.75 2.31
C PRO A 396 4.01 -19.82 1.56
N ASN A 397 3.82 -21.09 1.89
CA ASN A 397 4.56 -22.22 1.30
C ASN A 397 4.08 -22.60 -0.13
N GLY A 398 3.29 -21.73 -0.77
CA GLY A 398 2.76 -21.91 -2.13
C GLY A 398 1.54 -22.83 -2.25
N SER A 399 1.11 -23.52 -1.18
CA SER A 399 0.00 -24.46 -1.24
C SER A 399 -1.40 -23.82 -1.20
N ARG A 400 -1.50 -22.55 -0.76
CA ARG A 400 -2.78 -21.87 -0.44
C ARG A 400 -3.63 -22.65 0.57
N ASP A 401 -3.01 -23.42 1.46
CA ASP A 401 -3.74 -24.18 2.47
C ASP A 401 -4.31 -23.26 3.57
N GLY A 402 -5.57 -23.50 3.96
CA GLY A 402 -6.24 -22.73 5.01
C GLY A 402 -5.53 -22.74 6.38
N ALA A 403 -4.66 -23.73 6.64
CA ALA A 403 -3.79 -23.75 7.82
C ALA A 403 -2.94 -22.46 7.95
N GLN A 404 -2.53 -21.86 6.82
CA GLN A 404 -1.73 -20.64 6.81
C GLN A 404 -2.53 -19.40 7.24
N VAL A 405 -3.86 -19.40 7.04
CA VAL A 405 -4.73 -18.34 7.56
C VAL A 405 -4.74 -18.40 9.08
N VAL A 406 -4.83 -19.61 9.64
CA VAL A 406 -4.78 -19.83 11.09
C VAL A 406 -3.43 -19.40 11.65
N ASP A 407 -2.33 -19.78 11.01
CA ASP A 407 -0.98 -19.40 11.42
C ASP A 407 -0.78 -17.87 11.34
N ALA A 408 -1.27 -17.21 10.29
CA ALA A 408 -1.23 -15.76 10.15
C ALA A 408 -1.96 -15.06 11.31
N ALA A 409 -3.15 -15.55 11.66
CA ALA A 409 -3.93 -14.98 12.77
C ALA A 409 -3.26 -15.21 14.13
N ARG A 410 -2.66 -16.39 14.34
CA ARG A 410 -1.98 -16.77 15.58
C ARG A 410 -0.76 -15.90 15.89
N GLN A 411 -0.13 -15.30 14.89
CA GLN A 411 0.96 -14.33 15.08
C GLN A 411 0.53 -13.12 15.92
N TYR A 412 -0.78 -12.85 16.01
CA TYR A 412 -1.32 -11.70 16.72
C TYR A 412 -2.05 -12.05 18.00
N LEU A 413 -1.95 -13.29 18.51
CA LEU A 413 -2.50 -13.65 19.83
C LEU A 413 -2.05 -12.64 20.90
N GLY A 414 -3.00 -12.09 21.65
CA GLY A 414 -2.78 -11.05 22.66
C GLY A 414 -2.81 -9.61 22.12
N THR A 415 -2.95 -9.38 20.81
CA THR A 415 -3.15 -8.03 20.25
C THR A 415 -4.52 -7.48 20.64
N PRO A 416 -4.63 -6.26 21.21
CA PRO A 416 -5.90 -5.72 21.71
C PRO A 416 -7.00 -5.53 20.64
N TYR A 417 -8.25 -5.54 21.09
CA TYR A 417 -9.38 -5.08 20.29
C TYR A 417 -9.31 -3.56 20.05
N VAL A 418 -9.46 -3.16 18.79
CA VAL A 418 -9.64 -1.75 18.38
C VAL A 418 -10.80 -1.69 17.41
N TRP A 419 -11.80 -0.85 17.70
CA TRP A 419 -12.95 -0.64 16.81
C TRP A 419 -12.49 0.00 15.49
N GLY A 420 -12.75 -0.64 14.35
CA GLY A 420 -12.20 -0.18 13.07
C GLY A 420 -10.72 -0.54 12.88
N GLY A 421 -10.15 -1.29 13.83
CA GLY A 421 -8.74 -1.69 13.86
C GLY A 421 -8.38 -2.72 12.80
N GLY A 422 -7.31 -2.45 12.07
CA GLY A 422 -6.62 -3.37 11.17
C GLY A 422 -7.27 -3.59 9.81
N GLY A 423 -6.66 -4.49 9.03
CA GLY A 423 -7.00 -4.81 7.65
C GLY A 423 -5.90 -5.63 6.98
N THR A 424 -5.85 -5.64 5.65
CA THR A 424 -4.84 -6.39 4.88
C THR A 424 -3.39 -6.05 5.25
N SER A 425 -3.15 -4.86 5.79
CA SER A 425 -1.84 -4.36 6.21
C SER A 425 -1.44 -4.73 7.64
N GLY A 426 -2.30 -5.43 8.39
CA GLY A 426 -2.08 -5.76 9.81
C GLY A 426 -2.90 -4.88 10.76
N PRO A 427 -2.54 -4.80 12.05
CA PRO A 427 -3.29 -4.04 13.05
C PRO A 427 -3.19 -2.53 12.80
N SER A 428 -4.21 -1.76 13.19
CA SER A 428 -4.18 -0.29 13.23
C SER A 428 -4.56 0.21 14.61
N ASP A 429 -4.03 1.37 14.99
CA ASP A 429 -4.15 1.95 16.34
C ASP A 429 -3.77 0.97 17.46
N GLY A 430 -2.81 0.08 17.16
CA GLY A 430 -2.30 -0.93 18.09
C GLY A 430 -3.14 -2.21 18.19
N GLY A 431 -4.20 -2.37 17.39
CA GLY A 431 -5.08 -3.53 17.51
C GLY A 431 -5.85 -3.93 16.26
N PHE A 432 -6.79 -4.86 16.45
CA PHE A 432 -7.70 -5.37 15.42
C PHE A 432 -9.15 -5.31 15.89
N ASP A 433 -10.08 -5.12 14.97
CA ASP A 433 -11.42 -5.70 15.13
C ASP A 433 -11.54 -7.06 14.42
N CYS A 434 -12.67 -7.72 14.64
CA CYS A 434 -12.92 -9.08 14.15
C CYS A 434 -12.65 -9.22 12.64
N SER A 435 -13.13 -8.26 11.86
CA SER A 435 -13.03 -8.24 10.39
C SER A 435 -11.69 -7.72 9.86
N GLY A 436 -10.99 -6.89 10.63
CA GLY A 436 -9.60 -6.50 10.34
C GLY A 436 -8.64 -7.69 10.48
N LEU A 437 -8.81 -8.51 11.52
CA LEU A 437 -7.99 -9.71 11.75
C LEU A 437 -8.21 -10.76 10.64
N SER A 438 -9.45 -11.06 10.27
CA SER A 438 -9.75 -11.99 9.17
C SER A 438 -9.21 -11.50 7.84
N SER A 439 -9.34 -10.20 7.56
CA SER A 439 -8.79 -9.56 6.36
C SER A 439 -7.27 -9.71 6.29
N TYR A 440 -6.57 -9.43 7.40
CA TYR A 440 -5.13 -9.63 7.48
C TYR A 440 -4.76 -11.09 7.22
N ALA A 441 -5.35 -12.02 7.96
CA ALA A 441 -4.93 -13.41 7.97
C ALA A 441 -5.11 -14.09 6.60
N VAL A 442 -6.27 -13.86 5.97
CA VAL A 442 -6.56 -14.40 4.63
C VAL A 442 -5.69 -13.72 3.57
N HIS A 443 -5.48 -12.41 3.67
CA HIS A 443 -4.58 -11.70 2.77
C HIS A 443 -3.13 -12.18 2.90
N ALA A 444 -2.63 -12.34 4.13
CA ALA A 444 -1.27 -12.82 4.40
C ALA A 444 -1.05 -14.25 3.89
N ALA A 445 -1.97 -15.17 4.22
CA ALA A 445 -1.91 -16.57 3.84
C ALA A 445 -2.03 -16.79 2.32
N SER A 446 -2.86 -15.98 1.65
CA SER A 446 -3.02 -16.02 0.20
C SER A 446 -1.89 -15.33 -0.56
N GLY A 447 -0.85 -14.83 0.13
CA GLY A 447 0.23 -14.06 -0.48
C GLY A 447 -0.25 -12.72 -1.08
N GLY A 448 -1.34 -12.18 -0.55
CA GLY A 448 -1.96 -10.92 -0.97
C GLY A 448 -3.07 -11.07 -2.01
N THR A 449 -3.38 -12.29 -2.44
CA THR A 449 -4.23 -12.54 -3.61
C THR A 449 -5.74 -12.60 -3.30
N VAL A 450 -6.12 -12.81 -2.05
CA VAL A 450 -7.52 -12.84 -1.60
C VAL A 450 -7.80 -11.63 -0.71
N PRO A 451 -8.36 -10.53 -1.26
CA PRO A 451 -8.80 -9.40 -0.45
C PRO A 451 -10.17 -9.68 0.14
N LEU A 452 -10.29 -9.46 1.45
CA LEU A 452 -11.58 -9.45 2.13
C LEU A 452 -12.08 -8.01 2.30
N PRO A 453 -13.38 -7.75 2.11
CA PRO A 453 -14.01 -6.49 2.45
C PRO A 453 -13.86 -6.13 3.93
N ARG A 454 -14.05 -4.85 4.25
CA ARG A 454 -13.72 -4.33 5.59
C ARG A 454 -14.62 -4.86 6.69
N THR A 455 -15.90 -5.11 6.43
CA THR A 455 -16.87 -5.48 7.48
C THR A 455 -17.25 -6.95 7.43
N SER A 456 -17.64 -7.54 8.57
CA SER A 456 -18.09 -8.94 8.64
C SER A 456 -19.31 -9.21 7.75
N GLU A 457 -20.21 -8.24 7.59
CA GLU A 457 -21.37 -8.33 6.69
C GLU A 457 -20.95 -8.44 5.23
N GLN A 458 -19.95 -7.67 4.82
CA GLN A 458 -19.43 -7.72 3.46
C GLN A 458 -18.59 -8.98 3.23
N GLN A 459 -17.80 -9.41 4.22
CA GLN A 459 -17.03 -10.66 4.14
C GLN A 459 -17.92 -11.88 4.00
N TRP A 460 -19.12 -11.87 4.58
CA TRP A 460 -20.12 -12.93 4.37
C TRP A 460 -20.54 -13.10 2.91
N SER A 461 -20.39 -12.07 2.07
CA SER A 461 -20.66 -12.18 0.63
C SER A 461 -19.54 -12.84 -0.17
N ILE A 462 -18.38 -13.10 0.45
CA ILE A 462 -17.19 -13.63 -0.21
C ILE A 462 -17.06 -15.14 0.02
N GLY A 463 -16.59 -15.85 -1.01
CA GLY A 463 -16.37 -17.30 -0.94
C GLY A 463 -17.66 -18.11 -1.05
N THR A 464 -17.64 -19.35 -0.54
CA THR A 464 -18.77 -20.29 -0.61
C THR A 464 -19.21 -20.68 0.80
N GLU A 465 -20.52 -20.64 1.09
CA GLU A 465 -21.06 -21.16 2.36
C GLU A 465 -20.89 -22.67 2.42
N ILE A 466 -20.37 -23.16 3.54
CA ILE A 466 -20.14 -24.58 3.79
C ILE A 466 -20.83 -25.01 5.09
N PRO A 467 -21.29 -26.28 5.19
CA PRO A 467 -21.72 -26.86 6.45
C PRO A 467 -20.60 -26.77 7.49
N LEU A 468 -20.94 -26.40 8.73
CA LEU A 468 -19.96 -26.16 9.79
C LEU A 468 -19.19 -27.42 10.20
N ASP A 469 -19.79 -28.60 10.02
CA ASP A 469 -19.17 -29.90 10.20
C ASP A 469 -18.16 -30.28 9.08
N GLN A 470 -18.15 -29.51 7.99
CA GLN A 470 -17.19 -29.61 6.88
C GLN A 470 -16.15 -28.48 6.91
N ALA A 471 -16.18 -27.61 7.93
CA ALA A 471 -15.21 -26.54 8.08
C ALA A 471 -13.80 -27.11 8.26
N GLU A 472 -12.85 -26.55 7.53
CA GLU A 472 -11.43 -26.84 7.57
C GLU A 472 -10.67 -25.63 8.13
N PRO A 473 -9.51 -25.84 8.80
CA PRO A 473 -8.69 -24.74 9.28
C PRO A 473 -8.48 -23.68 8.20
N GLY A 474 -8.79 -22.41 8.52
CA GLY A 474 -8.72 -21.27 7.60
C GLY A 474 -10.05 -20.83 6.99
N ASP A 475 -11.11 -21.63 7.10
CA ASP A 475 -12.47 -21.18 6.78
C ASP A 475 -12.91 -20.08 7.76
N LEU A 476 -13.72 -19.13 7.30
CA LEU A 476 -14.24 -18.06 8.15
C LEU A 476 -15.56 -18.49 8.79
N VAL A 477 -15.72 -18.23 10.08
CA VAL A 477 -16.95 -18.51 10.85
C VAL A 477 -17.62 -17.20 11.27
N PHE A 478 -18.91 -17.09 10.99
CA PHE A 478 -19.69 -15.86 11.14
C PHE A 478 -20.84 -16.06 12.12
N GLY A 479 -21.05 -15.08 13.01
CA GLY A 479 -22.08 -15.13 14.05
C GLY A 479 -22.69 -13.76 14.31
N SER A 480 -23.43 -13.64 15.42
CA SER A 480 -24.10 -12.40 15.83
C SER A 480 -25.01 -11.83 14.74
N TRP A 481 -25.90 -12.67 14.22
CA TRP A 481 -26.77 -12.34 13.08
C TRP A 481 -27.77 -11.23 13.40
N GLY A 482 -27.72 -10.16 12.62
CA GLY A 482 -28.70 -9.09 12.60
C GLY A 482 -29.39 -8.95 11.24
N PRO A 483 -30.24 -7.92 11.06
CA PRO A 483 -31.00 -7.70 9.82
C PRO A 483 -30.12 -7.53 8.57
N ASN A 484 -28.87 -7.06 8.75
CA ASN A 484 -27.95 -6.73 7.66
C ASN A 484 -26.85 -7.78 7.45
N GLY A 485 -26.86 -8.90 8.19
CA GLY A 485 -25.83 -9.93 8.14
C GLY A 485 -25.16 -10.20 9.49
N PRO A 486 -24.00 -10.87 9.50
CA PRO A 486 -23.28 -11.21 10.73
C PRO A 486 -22.51 -10.01 11.29
N GLY A 487 -22.67 -9.76 12.59
CA GLY A 487 -21.91 -8.73 13.32
C GLY A 487 -20.57 -9.22 13.89
N HIS A 488 -20.21 -10.48 13.68
CA HIS A 488 -18.91 -11.03 14.12
C HIS A 488 -18.36 -12.05 13.12
N VAL A 489 -17.03 -12.05 12.96
CA VAL A 489 -16.29 -13.03 12.15
C VAL A 489 -15.07 -13.56 12.93
N GLY A 490 -14.76 -14.84 12.76
CA GLY A 490 -13.56 -15.49 13.26
C GLY A 490 -12.97 -16.43 12.20
N ILE A 491 -11.78 -16.94 12.47
CA ILE A 491 -11.06 -17.87 11.58
C ILE A 491 -11.09 -19.25 12.23
N TYR A 492 -11.71 -20.23 11.59
CA TYR A 492 -11.80 -21.59 12.11
C TYR A 492 -10.40 -22.21 12.21
N ALA A 493 -10.05 -22.71 13.39
CA ALA A 493 -8.73 -23.26 13.71
C ALA A 493 -8.71 -24.81 13.74
N GLY A 494 -9.86 -25.44 13.45
CA GLY A 494 -10.06 -26.89 13.62
C GLY A 494 -10.63 -27.25 14.99
N SER A 495 -11.13 -28.48 15.12
CA SER A 495 -11.62 -29.06 16.39
C SER A 495 -12.65 -28.20 17.14
N GLY A 496 -13.50 -27.46 16.42
CA GLY A 496 -14.49 -26.57 17.03
C GLY A 496 -13.91 -25.30 17.68
N GLN A 497 -12.67 -24.93 17.35
CA GLN A 497 -12.02 -23.69 17.81
C GLN A 497 -11.94 -22.65 16.69
N MET A 498 -11.84 -21.38 17.06
CA MET A 498 -11.55 -20.27 16.16
C MET A 498 -10.53 -19.30 16.77
N VAL A 499 -9.74 -18.64 15.91
CA VAL A 499 -8.98 -17.44 16.28
C VAL A 499 -9.86 -16.23 15.97
N HIS A 500 -10.06 -15.34 16.95
CA HIS A 500 -10.87 -14.13 16.78
C HIS A 500 -10.45 -13.03 17.74
N VAL A 501 -10.99 -11.82 17.53
CA VAL A 501 -10.93 -10.71 18.50
C VAL A 501 -12.36 -10.18 18.67
N PRO A 502 -13.04 -10.50 19.78
CA PRO A 502 -14.51 -10.39 19.85
C PRO A 502 -15.04 -9.00 20.14
N THR A 503 -14.46 -8.27 21.10
CA THR A 503 -15.03 -7.00 21.55
C THR A 503 -14.05 -6.16 22.35
N THR A 504 -14.45 -4.91 22.62
CA THR A 504 -13.70 -3.95 23.42
C THR A 504 -13.32 -4.52 24.79
N GLY A 505 -12.04 -4.42 25.14
CA GLY A 505 -11.50 -4.93 26.40
C GLY A 505 -10.94 -6.35 26.31
N GLU A 506 -11.11 -7.03 25.18
CA GLU A 506 -10.47 -8.31 24.88
C GLU A 506 -9.30 -8.14 23.88
N ALA A 507 -8.64 -9.25 23.58
CA ALA A 507 -7.53 -9.34 22.63
C ALA A 507 -7.75 -10.50 21.66
N VAL A 508 -6.94 -10.57 20.61
CA VAL A 508 -6.90 -11.73 19.71
C VAL A 508 -6.63 -12.99 20.53
N GLN A 509 -7.51 -13.97 20.43
CA GLN A 509 -7.49 -15.18 21.26
C GLN A 509 -8.02 -16.39 20.49
N GLU A 510 -7.73 -17.58 21.01
CA GLU A 510 -8.41 -18.82 20.61
C GLU A 510 -9.59 -19.10 21.53
N ALA A 511 -10.75 -19.39 20.93
CA ALA A 511 -11.97 -19.70 21.66
C ALA A 511 -12.83 -20.73 20.91
N PRO A 512 -13.73 -21.44 21.61
CA PRO A 512 -14.71 -22.30 20.95
C PRO A 512 -15.60 -21.50 19.99
N ILE A 513 -16.00 -22.12 18.87
CA ILE A 513 -17.04 -21.58 18.00
C ILE A 513 -18.35 -21.42 18.77
N GLN A 514 -19.07 -20.33 18.50
CA GLN A 514 -20.32 -20.03 19.21
C GLN A 514 -21.52 -20.73 18.56
N PRO A 515 -22.56 -21.11 19.32
CA PRO A 515 -23.78 -21.67 18.76
C PRO A 515 -24.41 -20.74 17.71
N GLY A 516 -24.85 -21.32 16.58
CA GLY A 516 -25.50 -20.57 15.50
C GLY A 516 -24.55 -19.89 14.52
N MET A 517 -23.24 -20.09 14.66
CA MET A 517 -22.27 -19.65 13.64
C MET A 517 -22.41 -20.44 12.34
N LYS A 518 -22.09 -19.80 11.21
CA LYS A 518 -22.02 -20.42 9.87
C LYS A 518 -20.64 -20.23 9.26
N ALA A 519 -20.20 -21.17 8.43
CA ALA A 519 -18.87 -21.13 7.83
C ALA A 519 -18.89 -20.73 6.34
N ARG A 520 -17.85 -20.03 5.90
CA ARG A 520 -17.55 -19.83 4.48
C ARG A 520 -16.09 -20.15 4.17
N ARG A 521 -15.89 -20.82 3.03
CA ARG A 521 -14.56 -21.05 2.44
C ARG A 521 -14.21 -19.93 1.48
N VAL A 522 -13.10 -19.25 1.74
CA VAL A 522 -12.66 -18.05 1.00
C VAL A 522 -11.34 -18.24 0.24
N MET A 523 -10.64 -19.37 0.45
CA MET A 523 -9.43 -19.75 -0.27
C MET A 523 -9.62 -21.02 -1.10
#